data_AF-A0A085WPD9-F1
#
_entry.id   AF-A0A085WPD9-F1
#
_cell.length_a   1.000
_cell.length_b   1.000
_cell.length_c   1.000
_cell.angle_alpha   90.00
_cell.angle_beta   90.00
_cell.angle_gamma   90.00
#
_symmetry.space_group_name_H-M   'P 1'
#
loop_
_entity.id
_entity.type
_entity.pdbx_description
1 polymer ?
#
loop_
_entity_poly.entity_id
_entity_poly.type
_entity_poly.pdbx_seq_one_letter_code
_entity_poly.pdbx_strand_id
1 'polypeptide(L)' 'MKGLSREDARAVEQVLIELYGLQKNGGTLLNRINSIARSNPRYADLLRRGKKLLESIDYQAD' A
#
# COMPACT_ATOMS: atom_id res chain seq x y z
N MET A 1 10.27 14.52 4.31
CA MET A 1 10.37 13.14 4.83
C MET A 1 11.70 12.51 4.41
N LYS A 2 12.73 12.59 5.26
CA LYS A 2 13.83 11.61 5.26
C LYS A 2 13.40 10.51 6.24
N GLY A 3 13.12 9.28 5.81
CA GLY A 3 12.77 8.21 6.76
C GLY A 3 11.77 7.13 6.36
N LEU A 4 11.24 7.11 5.13
CA LEU A 4 10.47 5.95 4.66
C LEU A 4 11.44 4.89 4.11
N SER A 5 11.38 3.69 4.67
CA SER A 5 12.10 2.55 4.13
C SER A 5 11.44 2.06 2.83
N ARG A 6 12.15 1.22 2.07
CA ARG A 6 11.55 0.53 0.91
C ARG A 6 10.38 -0.37 1.32
N GLU A 7 10.39 -0.87 2.56
CA GLU A 7 9.28 -1.65 3.10
C GLU A 7 8.06 -0.76 3.36
N ASP A 8 8.26 0.44 3.93
CA ASP A 8 7.18 1.42 4.12
C ASP A 8 6.54 1.84 2.79
N ALA A 9 7.36 2.06 1.76
CA ALA A 9 6.85 2.39 0.42
C ALA A 9 5.97 1.26 -0.17
N ARG A 10 6.38 0.00 0.00
CA ARG A 10 5.59 -1.17 -0.42
C ARG A 10 4.31 -1.34 0.40
N ALA A 11 4.38 -1.10 1.70
CA ALA A 11 3.24 -1.15 2.59
C ALA A 11 2.16 -0.13 2.16
N VAL A 12 2.57 1.10 1.85
CA VAL A 12 1.66 2.14 1.34
C VAL A 12 1.10 1.76 -0.03
N GLU A 13 1.93 1.34 -0.98
CA GLU A 13 1.45 0.91 -2.32
C GLU A 13 0.42 -0.23 -2.21
N GLN A 14 0.65 -1.19 -1.32
CA GLN A 14 -0.28 -2.30 -1.13
C GLN A 14 -1.63 -1.86 -0.57
N VAL A 15 -1.66 -0.92 0.36
CA VAL A 15 -2.93 -0.37 0.89
C VAL A 15 -3.69 0.35 -0.23
N LEU A 16 -3.00 1.15 -1.03
CA LEU A 16 -3.62 1.83 -2.17
C LEU A 16 -4.16 0.83 -3.20
N ILE A 17 -3.44 -0.27 -3.46
CA ILE A 17 -3.91 -1.36 -4.35
C ILE A 17 -5.18 -2.02 -3.82
N GLU A 18 -5.31 -2.26 -2.52
CA GLU A 18 -6.54 -2.84 -1.95
C GLU A 18 -7.73 -1.86 -2.01
N LEU A 19 -7.47 -0.55 -1.95
CA LEU A 19 -8.51 0.47 -2.03
C LEU A 19 -9.01 0.72 -3.47
N TYR A 20 -8.08 0.82 -4.42
CA TYR A 20 -8.38 1.30 -5.78
C TYR A 20 -8.25 0.24 -6.85
N GLY A 21 -7.72 -0.94 -6.51
CA GLY A 21 -7.47 -2.03 -7.45
C GLY A 21 -6.37 -1.72 -8.48
N LEU A 22 -5.89 -2.77 -9.15
CA LEU A 22 -4.96 -2.66 -10.26
C LEU A 22 -5.71 -2.44 -11.58
N GLN A 23 -5.17 -1.64 -12.49
CA GLN A 23 -5.76 -1.41 -13.83
C GLN A 23 -6.07 -2.70 -14.60
N LYS A 24 -5.17 -3.69 -14.54
CA LYS A 24 -5.40 -5.00 -15.17
C LYS A 24 -6.60 -5.79 -14.61
N ASN A 25 -7.10 -5.39 -13.43
CA ASN A 25 -8.25 -5.98 -12.74
C ASN A 25 -9.43 -4.98 -12.68
N GLY A 26 -9.46 -3.95 -13.51
CA GLY A 26 -10.53 -2.94 -13.53
C GLY A 26 -10.40 -1.83 -12.48
N GLY A 27 -9.29 -1.76 -11.75
CA GLY A 27 -8.98 -0.66 -10.84
C GLY A 27 -8.29 0.54 -11.51
N THR A 28 -7.79 1.49 -10.73
CA THR A 28 -7.18 2.72 -11.25
C THR A 28 -5.65 2.75 -11.14
N LEU A 29 -5.03 1.85 -10.38
CA LEU A 29 -3.60 1.90 -10.07
C LEU A 29 -2.70 1.08 -11.01
N LEU A 30 -1.52 1.63 -11.24
CA LEU A 30 -0.38 0.94 -11.84
C LEU A 30 0.59 0.52 -10.73
N ASN A 31 0.99 -0.75 -10.75
CA ASN A 31 1.96 -1.31 -9.79
C ASN A 31 3.38 -0.89 -10.19
N ARG A 32 4.09 -0.15 -9.33
CA ARG A 32 5.43 0.41 -9.62
C ARG A 32 6.53 -0.18 -8.75
N ILE A 33 6.24 -0.61 -7.51
CA ILE A 33 7.25 -1.06 -6.53
C ILE A 33 7.19 -2.58 -6.27
N ASN A 34 6.30 -3.27 -6.98
CA ASN A 34 5.85 -4.64 -6.78
C ASN A 34 5.02 -4.80 -5.50
N SER A 35 3.78 -5.23 -5.72
CA SER A 35 2.79 -5.52 -4.69
C SER A 35 3.23 -6.67 -3.78
N ILE A 36 2.84 -6.61 -2.52
CA ILE A 36 3.03 -7.67 -1.55
C ILE A 36 2.03 -8.79 -1.86
N ALA A 37 2.51 -10.02 -2.00
CA ALA A 37 1.63 -11.17 -2.20
C ALA A 37 0.77 -11.44 -0.95
N ARG A 38 -0.52 -11.79 -1.15
CA ARG A 38 -1.43 -12.16 -0.04
C ARG A 38 -0.96 -13.37 0.77
N SER A 39 -0.14 -14.24 0.17
CA SER A 39 0.48 -15.39 0.86
C SER A 39 1.65 -15.00 1.77
N ASN A 40 2.09 -13.75 1.75
CA ASN A 40 3.15 -13.28 2.65
C ASN A 40 2.61 -13.29 4.10
N PRO A 41 3.26 -13.97 5.06
CA PRO A 41 2.79 -14.01 6.45
C PRO A 41 2.69 -12.63 7.11
N ARG A 42 3.44 -11.64 6.60
CA ARG A 42 3.42 -10.24 7.07
C ARG A 42 2.40 -9.36 6.34
N TYR A 43 1.55 -9.92 5.47
CA TYR A 43 0.61 -9.16 4.65
C TYR A 43 -0.26 -8.20 5.48
N ALA A 44 -0.90 -8.73 6.52
CA ALA A 44 -1.76 -7.95 7.40
C ALA A 44 -0.99 -6.85 8.17
N ASP A 45 0.23 -7.15 8.62
CA ASP A 45 1.06 -6.18 9.35
C ASP A 45 1.54 -5.05 8.43
N LEU A 46 1.90 -5.38 7.19
CA LEU A 46 2.31 -4.40 6.19
C LEU A 46 1.12 -3.51 5.78
N LEU A 47 -0.09 -4.07 5.63
CA LEU A 47 -1.29 -3.25 5.42
C LEU A 47 -1.54 -2.31 6.60
N ARG A 48 -1.44 -2.79 7.84
CA ARG A 48 -1.60 -1.94 9.03
C ARG A 48 -0.57 -0.82 9.09
N ARG A 49 0.69 -1.12 8.76
CA ARG A 49 1.77 -0.13 8.68
C ARG A 49 1.52 0.90 7.59
N GLY A 50 1.15 0.47 6.39
CA GLY A 50 0.85 1.35 5.26
C GLY A 50 -0.32 2.29 5.58
N LYS A 51 -1.37 1.76 6.21
CA LYS A 51 -2.53 2.55 6.63
C LYS A 51 -2.14 3.64 7.64
N LYS A 52 -1.35 3.28 8.66
CA LYS A 52 -0.86 4.24 9.65
C LYS A 52 -0.02 5.37 9.02
N LEU A 53 0.75 5.07 7.97
CA LEU A 53 1.53 6.07 7.25
C LEU A 53 0.63 7.02 6.45
N LEU A 54 -0.40 6.50 5.78
CA LEU A 54 -1.41 7.31 5.10
C LEU A 54 -2.19 8.19 6.09
N GLU A 55 -2.62 7.63 7.22
CA GLU A 55 -3.28 8.38 8.30
C GLU A 55 -2.38 9.49 8.85
N SER A 56 -1.06 9.28 8.93
CA SER A 56 -0.12 10.30 9.45
C SER A 56 0.01 11.56 8.58
N ILE A 57 -0.53 11.52 7.36
CA ILE A 57 -0.57 12.65 6.43
C ILE A 57 -2.02 13.05 6.11
N ASP A 58 -2.97 12.64 6.94
CA ASP A 58 -4.41 12.88 6.79
C ASP A 58 -4.97 12.41 5.43
N TYR A 59 -4.39 11.36 4.86
CA TYR A 59 -4.90 10.78 3.63
C TYR A 59 -6.22 10.06 3.91
N GLN A 60 -7.28 10.51 3.24
CA GLN A 60 -8.58 9.87 3.23
C GLN A 60 -8.83 9.26 1.85
N ALA A 61 -9.23 7.99 1.84
CA ALA A 61 -9.78 7.38 0.64
C ALA A 61 -11.26 7.73 0.58
N ASP A 62 -11.66 8.42 -0.49
CA ASP A 62 -13.05 8.78 -0.78
C ASP A 62 -13.97 7.56 -0.96
#